data_AF-A0A0F6W897-F1
#
_entry.id   AF-A0A0F6W897-F1
#
_cell.length_a   1.000
_cell.length_b   1.000
_cell.length_c   1.000
_cell.angle_alpha   90.00
_cell.angle_beta   90.00
_cell.angle_gamma   90.00
#
_symmetry.space_group_name_H-M   'P 1'
#
loop_
_entity.id
_entity.type
_entity.pdbx_description
1 polymer ?
#
loop_
_entity_poly.entity_id
_entity_poly.type
_entity_poly.pdbx_seq_one_letter_code
_entity_poly.pdbx_strand_id
1 'polypeptide(L)'
;MEVAYPFRNLRANTFGERVEMANTPRDAELVAMIRTEARRAYEETRRRLLSMRSHRALVLRFAQWVQLYGRNELYDLAKNTPGKVEDVLTQQLARFLFERGLNPLTKANVGPSQPDLLDPTTRWSFYVEAKQYNEAGRSVVKKAVRQIADTLLPLRALPNGIREAFLVVFRVGGPRLVLPPEVPVDGVRIWPVLVDIAPSSEANSHQKHTPIVVSLEELLAHDEQ
;
A
#
# COMPACT_ATOMS: atom_id res chain seq x y z
N MET A 1 -52.55 38.33 35.74
CA MET A 1 -51.14 38.75 35.77
C MET A 1 -50.46 38.13 34.58
N GLU A 2 -50.45 38.83 33.45
CA GLU A 2 -49.64 38.47 32.29
C GLU A 2 -48.30 39.20 32.40
N VAL A 3 -47.21 38.44 32.39
CA VAL A 3 -45.86 38.98 32.31
C VAL A 3 -45.59 39.29 30.84
N ALA A 4 -45.52 40.58 30.51
CA ALA A 4 -45.13 41.07 29.21
C ALA A 4 -43.65 40.73 28.94
N TYR A 5 -43.40 39.85 27.97
CA TYR A 5 -42.05 39.67 27.41
C TYR A 5 -41.85 40.66 26.25
N PRO A 6 -40.88 41.58 26.34
CA PRO A 6 -40.72 42.70 25.40
C PRO A 6 -40.06 42.33 24.06
N PHE A 7 -39.89 41.04 23.77
CA PHE A 7 -39.13 40.60 22.58
C PHE A 7 -39.98 40.18 21.38
N ARG A 8 -41.31 40.32 21.44
CA ARG A 8 -42.20 39.89 20.35
C ARG A 8 -42.20 40.79 19.12
N ASN A 9 -41.61 42.00 19.19
CA ASN A 9 -41.67 43.00 18.11
C ASN A 9 -40.31 43.49 17.59
N LEU A 10 -39.27 42.65 17.61
CA LEU A 10 -37.96 42.99 17.02
C LEU A 10 -37.57 42.16 15.79
N ARG A 11 -38.44 41.26 15.32
CA ARG A 11 -38.23 40.52 14.04
C ARG A 11 -38.99 41.07 12.85
N ALA A 12 -39.99 41.92 13.05
CA ALA A 12 -40.90 42.33 11.98
C ALA A 12 -40.42 43.55 11.15
N ASN A 13 -39.51 44.38 11.68
CA ASN A 13 -39.16 45.66 11.03
C ASN A 13 -37.72 45.77 10.51
N THR A 14 -36.88 44.73 10.64
CA THR A 14 -35.48 44.74 10.17
C THR A 14 -35.20 43.76 9.02
N PHE A 15 -36.13 42.84 8.76
CA PHE A 15 -36.07 41.94 7.62
C PHE A 15 -37.42 41.99 6.93
N GLY A 16 -37.59 43.02 6.10
CA GLY A 16 -38.64 43.01 5.09
C GLY A 16 -38.62 41.67 4.37
N GLU A 17 -39.80 41.06 4.28
CA GLU A 17 -40.18 40.04 3.30
C GLU A 17 -39.00 39.38 2.58
N ARG A 18 -38.27 38.50 3.27
CA ARG A 18 -37.65 37.38 2.57
C ARG A 18 -38.72 36.30 2.46
N VAL A 19 -39.61 36.57 1.51
CA VAL A 19 -40.44 35.59 0.83
C VAL A 19 -39.64 34.30 0.69
N GLU A 20 -40.28 33.22 1.07
CA GLU A 20 -39.92 31.84 0.79
C GLU A 20 -39.32 31.68 -0.62
N MET A 21 -38.01 31.78 -0.77
CA MET A 21 -37.31 31.48 -2.01
C MET A 21 -35.93 30.92 -1.71
N ALA A 22 -35.88 29.66 -1.28
CA ALA A 22 -34.66 28.87 -1.23
C ALA A 22 -34.87 27.47 -1.82
N ASN A 23 -35.67 27.40 -2.89
CA ASN A 23 -35.86 26.23 -3.74
C ASN A 23 -36.00 26.72 -5.19
N THR A 24 -35.02 27.48 -5.69
CA THR A 24 -35.02 27.74 -7.14
C THR A 24 -34.71 26.43 -7.88
N PRO A 25 -35.24 26.21 -9.10
CA PRO A 25 -34.86 25.05 -9.91
C PRO A 25 -33.33 24.90 -10.05
N ARG A 26 -32.61 26.03 -10.05
CA ARG A 26 -31.16 26.10 -10.07
C ARG A 26 -30.51 25.57 -8.79
N ASP A 27 -31.08 25.87 -7.61
CA ASP A 27 -30.59 25.32 -6.33
C ASP A 27 -30.82 23.80 -6.27
N ALA A 28 -31.97 23.33 -6.77
CA ALA A 28 -32.28 21.91 -6.86
C ALA A 28 -31.31 21.17 -7.81
N GLU A 29 -30.99 21.77 -8.96
CA GLU A 29 -29.97 21.25 -9.90
C GLU A 29 -28.57 21.21 -9.26
N LEU A 30 -28.17 22.27 -8.55
CA LEU A 30 -26.87 22.34 -7.89
C LEU A 30 -26.72 21.25 -6.81
N VAL A 31 -27.77 21.06 -6.00
CA VAL A 31 -27.81 20.01 -4.97
C VAL A 31 -27.76 18.61 -5.60
N ALA A 32 -28.47 18.39 -6.72
CA ALA A 32 -28.44 17.12 -7.44
C ALA A 32 -27.05 16.83 -8.04
N MET A 33 -26.39 17.84 -8.57
CA MET A 33 -25.02 17.74 -9.09
C MET A 33 -24.03 17.40 -7.96
N ILE A 34 -24.07 18.12 -6.84
CA ILE A 34 -23.19 17.85 -5.69
C ILE A 34 -23.42 16.43 -5.14
N ARG A 35 -24.67 15.98 -5.03
CA ARG A 35 -24.98 14.60 -4.61
C ARG A 35 -24.41 13.56 -5.58
N THR A 36 -24.46 13.84 -6.88
CA THR A 36 -23.91 12.94 -7.90
C THR A 36 -22.39 12.84 -7.79
N GLU A 37 -21.70 13.96 -7.64
CA GLU A 37 -20.25 13.99 -7.47
C GLU A 37 -19.81 13.38 -6.14
N ALA A 38 -20.51 13.66 -5.05
CA ALA A 38 -20.25 13.02 -3.75
C ALA A 38 -20.44 11.50 -3.81
N ARG A 39 -21.48 11.01 -4.49
CA ARG A 39 -21.70 9.57 -4.71
C ARG A 39 -20.60 8.95 -5.54
N ARG A 40 -20.14 9.62 -6.61
CA ARG A 40 -19.01 9.16 -7.42
C ARG A 40 -17.73 9.07 -6.60
N ALA A 41 -17.42 10.10 -5.81
CA ALA A 41 -16.27 10.10 -4.92
C ALA A 41 -16.34 8.98 -3.87
N TYR A 42 -17.51 8.76 -3.26
CA TYR A 42 -17.74 7.66 -2.31
C TYR A 42 -17.53 6.28 -2.94
N GLU A 43 -18.19 5.98 -4.07
CA GLU A 43 -18.07 4.69 -4.75
C GLU A 43 -16.63 4.42 -5.20
N GLU A 44 -15.95 5.44 -5.71
CA GLU A 44 -14.55 5.36 -6.10
C GLU A 44 -13.65 5.08 -4.89
N THR A 45 -13.88 5.77 -3.77
CA THR A 45 -13.12 5.57 -2.53
C THR A 45 -13.36 4.17 -1.96
N ARG A 46 -14.62 3.71 -1.94
CA ARG A 46 -15.00 2.37 -1.50
C ARG A 46 -14.34 1.29 -2.35
N ARG A 47 -14.37 1.42 -3.68
CA ARG A 47 -13.73 0.46 -4.60
C ARG A 47 -12.21 0.43 -4.41
N ARG A 48 -11.57 1.59 -4.26
CA ARG A 48 -10.13 1.67 -3.95
C ARG A 48 -9.82 0.94 -2.65
N LEU A 49 -10.53 1.25 -1.56
CA LEU A 49 -10.31 0.59 -0.27
C LEU A 49 -10.48 -0.93 -0.33
N LEU A 50 -11.46 -1.42 -1.10
CA LEU A 50 -11.67 -2.86 -1.29
C LEU A 50 -10.56 -3.50 -2.14
N SER A 51 -10.11 -2.84 -3.21
CA SER A 51 -9.01 -3.30 -4.07
C SER A 51 -7.68 -3.32 -3.33
N MET A 52 -7.36 -2.26 -2.58
CA MET A 52 -6.17 -2.15 -1.75
C MET A 52 -6.14 -3.25 -0.67
N ARG A 53 -7.28 -3.45 0.00
CA ARG A 53 -7.46 -4.58 0.93
C ARG A 53 -7.27 -5.91 0.20
N SER A 54 -7.67 -6.03 -1.06
CA SER A 54 -7.47 -7.25 -1.85
C SER A 54 -6.00 -7.53 -2.15
N HIS A 55 -5.26 -6.59 -2.75
CA HIS A 55 -3.84 -6.78 -3.09
C HIS A 55 -2.99 -6.98 -1.83
N ARG A 56 -3.14 -6.11 -0.84
CA ARG A 56 -2.41 -6.25 0.43
C ARG A 56 -2.76 -7.54 1.15
N ALA A 57 -4.04 -7.94 1.19
CA ALA A 57 -4.41 -9.21 1.80
C ALA A 57 -3.88 -10.41 1.01
N LEU A 58 -3.70 -10.32 -0.31
CA LEU A 58 -3.09 -11.40 -1.09
C LEU A 58 -1.60 -11.54 -0.77
N VAL A 59 -0.84 -10.44 -0.74
CA VAL A 59 0.59 -10.48 -0.38
C VAL A 59 0.79 -10.91 1.08
N LEU A 60 -0.05 -10.44 2.01
CA LEU A 60 -0.01 -10.90 3.41
C LEU A 60 -0.41 -12.38 3.53
N ARG A 61 -1.39 -12.86 2.76
CA ARG A 61 -1.75 -14.28 2.72
C ARG A 61 -0.64 -15.14 2.15
N PHE A 62 0.11 -14.66 1.16
CA PHE A 62 1.32 -15.33 0.70
C PHE A 62 2.34 -15.47 1.83
N ALA A 63 2.65 -14.38 2.54
CA ALA A 63 3.58 -14.42 3.67
C ALA A 63 3.14 -15.42 4.77
N GLN A 64 1.84 -15.45 5.09
CA GLN A 64 1.26 -16.41 6.03
C GLN A 64 1.34 -17.84 5.52
N TRP A 65 0.97 -18.09 4.27
CA TRP A 65 1.02 -19.40 3.64
C TRP A 65 2.45 -19.96 3.61
N VAL A 66 3.43 -19.12 3.27
CA VAL A 66 4.85 -19.50 3.32
C VAL A 66 5.24 -19.88 4.74
N GLN A 67 4.94 -19.06 5.74
CA GLN A 67 5.32 -19.36 7.13
C GLN A 67 4.67 -20.64 7.68
N LEU A 68 3.45 -20.96 7.24
CA LEU A 68 2.72 -22.14 7.69
C LEU A 68 3.12 -23.43 6.95
N TYR A 69 3.34 -23.35 5.64
CA TYR A 69 3.43 -24.55 4.79
C TYR A 69 4.67 -24.54 3.89
N GLY A 70 5.00 -23.40 3.28
CA GLY A 70 6.03 -23.29 2.25
C GLY A 70 7.44 -22.98 2.75
N ARG A 71 7.64 -22.78 4.06
CA ARG A 71 8.87 -22.16 4.60
C ARG A 71 10.12 -22.94 4.22
N ASN A 72 10.14 -24.25 4.49
CA ASN A 72 11.32 -25.08 4.25
C ASN A 72 11.58 -25.23 2.74
N GLU A 73 10.53 -25.39 1.94
CA GLU A 73 10.64 -25.50 0.48
C GLU A 73 11.23 -24.22 -0.14
N LEU A 74 10.73 -23.04 0.26
CA LEU A 74 11.27 -21.77 -0.23
C LEU A 74 12.69 -21.50 0.27
N TYR A 75 13.01 -21.92 1.50
CA TYR A 75 14.38 -21.85 2.01
C TYR A 75 15.35 -22.71 1.20
N ASP A 76 14.98 -23.97 0.96
CA ASP A 76 15.79 -24.89 0.17
C ASP A 76 15.92 -24.41 -1.28
N LEU A 77 14.85 -23.88 -1.86
CA LEU A 77 14.88 -23.25 -3.18
C LEU A 77 15.89 -22.08 -3.22
N ALA A 78 15.82 -21.16 -2.26
CA ALA A 78 16.75 -20.04 -2.15
C ALA A 78 18.21 -20.51 -1.99
N LYS A 79 18.44 -21.51 -1.14
CA LYS A 79 19.77 -22.09 -0.91
C LYS A 79 20.34 -22.77 -2.15
N ASN A 80 19.50 -23.44 -2.93
CA ASN A 80 19.90 -24.22 -4.11
C ASN A 80 20.01 -23.39 -5.39
N THR A 81 19.67 -22.09 -5.37
CA THR A 81 19.80 -21.18 -6.52
C THR A 81 20.61 -19.93 -6.18
N PRO A 82 21.88 -20.09 -5.78
CA PRO A 82 22.76 -18.96 -5.47
C PRO A 82 22.88 -18.01 -6.69
N GLY A 83 22.86 -16.70 -6.42
CA GLY A 83 22.90 -15.67 -7.45
C GLY A 83 21.57 -15.38 -8.16
N LYS A 84 20.54 -16.22 -7.97
CA LYS A 84 19.18 -16.02 -8.54
C LYS A 84 18.07 -16.06 -7.48
N VAL A 85 18.44 -15.91 -6.21
CA VAL A 85 17.52 -16.07 -5.07
C VAL A 85 16.32 -15.13 -5.18
N GLU A 86 16.54 -13.84 -5.43
CA GLU A 86 15.45 -12.86 -5.57
C GLU A 86 14.53 -13.24 -6.73
N ASP A 87 15.10 -13.56 -7.90
CA ASP A 87 14.34 -13.98 -9.09
C ASP A 87 13.42 -15.19 -8.81
N VAL A 88 13.93 -16.25 -8.17
CA VAL A 88 13.14 -17.46 -7.93
C VAL A 88 12.05 -17.23 -6.88
N LEU A 89 12.33 -16.45 -5.84
CA LEU A 89 11.36 -16.13 -4.79
C LEU A 89 10.25 -15.20 -5.32
N THR A 90 10.63 -14.24 -6.17
CA THR A 90 9.69 -13.40 -6.93
C THR A 90 8.77 -14.23 -7.81
N GLN A 91 9.30 -15.26 -8.50
CA GLN A 91 8.48 -16.16 -9.31
C GLN A 91 7.47 -16.96 -8.47
N GLN A 92 7.84 -17.39 -7.26
CA GLN A 92 6.89 -18.07 -6.36
C GLN A 92 5.75 -17.13 -5.93
N LEU A 93 6.07 -15.87 -5.61
CA LEU A 93 5.06 -14.85 -5.34
C LEU A 93 4.17 -14.61 -6.57
N ALA A 94 4.76 -14.45 -7.76
CA ALA A 94 4.03 -14.24 -9.01
C ALA A 94 3.05 -15.39 -9.27
N ARG A 95 3.50 -16.64 -9.13
CA ARG A 95 2.67 -17.83 -9.28
C ARG A 95 1.50 -17.84 -8.29
N PHE A 96 1.77 -17.57 -7.01
CA PHE A 96 0.72 -17.50 -5.99
C PHE A 96 -0.34 -16.45 -6.32
N LEU A 97 0.09 -15.26 -6.77
CA LEU A 97 -0.81 -14.17 -7.15
C LEU A 97 -1.62 -14.52 -8.42
N PHE A 98 -0.99 -15.18 -9.39
CA PHE A 98 -1.64 -15.63 -10.62
C PHE A 98 -2.74 -16.65 -10.34
N GLU A 99 -2.45 -17.67 -9.52
CA GLU A 99 -3.43 -18.68 -9.10
C GLU A 99 -4.65 -18.06 -8.37
N ARG A 100 -4.51 -16.81 -7.89
CA ARG A 100 -5.54 -16.07 -7.14
C ARG A 100 -6.21 -14.98 -7.98
N GLY A 101 -5.99 -15.01 -9.30
CA GLY A 101 -6.71 -14.20 -10.27
C GLY A 101 -6.08 -12.84 -10.57
N LEU A 102 -4.83 -12.59 -10.13
CA LEU A 102 -4.05 -11.45 -10.60
C LEU A 102 -3.23 -11.84 -11.84
N ASN A 103 -2.72 -10.87 -12.59
CA ASN A 103 -1.87 -11.14 -13.74
C ASN A 103 -0.51 -10.45 -13.61
N PRO A 104 0.35 -10.92 -12.66
CA PRO A 104 1.64 -10.28 -12.43
C PRO A 104 2.59 -10.57 -13.60
N LEU A 105 3.04 -9.52 -14.26
CA LEU A 105 4.13 -9.57 -15.23
C LEU A 105 5.46 -9.48 -14.49
N THR A 106 6.27 -10.53 -14.61
CA THR A 106 7.64 -10.53 -14.10
C THR A 106 8.54 -9.69 -15.00
N LYS A 107 9.42 -8.89 -14.40
CA LYS A 107 10.45 -8.12 -15.14
C LYS A 107 9.87 -7.28 -16.29
N ALA A 108 8.69 -6.71 -16.08
CA ALA A 108 8.01 -5.92 -17.10
C ALA A 108 8.82 -4.65 -17.40
N ASN A 109 9.09 -4.36 -18.67
CA ASN A 109 9.74 -3.10 -19.03
C ASN A 109 8.72 -1.96 -18.93
N VAL A 110 8.87 -1.07 -17.94
CA VAL A 110 7.99 0.08 -17.75
C VAL A 110 8.81 1.36 -17.79
N GLY A 111 8.91 1.97 -18.97
CA GLY A 111 9.79 3.10 -19.19
C GLY A 111 11.27 2.72 -18.97
N PRO A 112 12.06 3.50 -18.21
CA PRO A 112 13.47 3.19 -17.92
C PRO A 112 13.67 2.17 -16.77
N SER A 113 12.60 1.71 -16.12
CA SER A 113 12.69 0.77 -14.98
C SER A 113 12.06 -0.58 -15.30
N GLN A 114 12.53 -1.61 -14.61
CA GLN A 114 12.09 -2.99 -14.74
C GLN A 114 11.60 -3.50 -13.36
N PRO A 115 10.33 -3.26 -12.99
CA PRO A 115 9.71 -3.86 -11.81
C PRO A 115 9.90 -5.38 -11.75
N ASP A 116 10.07 -5.91 -10.55
CA ASP A 116 10.06 -7.36 -10.31
C ASP A 116 8.70 -7.95 -10.67
N LEU A 117 7.60 -7.31 -10.23
CA LEU A 117 6.23 -7.64 -10.65
C LEU A 117 5.41 -6.38 -10.93
N LEU A 118 4.62 -6.42 -12.00
CA LEU A 118 3.63 -5.42 -12.36
C LEU A 118 2.36 -6.10 -12.87
N ASP A 119 1.19 -5.74 -12.35
CA ASP A 119 -0.08 -6.08 -13.01
C ASP A 119 -0.65 -4.84 -13.74
N PRO A 120 -0.56 -4.77 -15.09
CA PRO A 120 -1.13 -3.67 -15.87
C PRO A 120 -2.60 -3.89 -16.26
N THR A 121 -3.15 -5.08 -16.00
CA THR A 121 -4.47 -5.50 -16.52
C THR A 121 -5.62 -5.01 -15.65
N THR A 122 -5.34 -4.68 -14.40
CA THR A 122 -6.29 -3.99 -13.53
C THR A 122 -6.11 -2.47 -13.65
N ARG A 123 -7.21 -1.72 -13.53
CA ARG A 123 -7.18 -0.23 -13.46
C ARG A 123 -6.32 0.29 -12.29
N TRP A 124 -5.92 -0.60 -11.39
CA TRP A 124 -5.15 -0.38 -10.17
C TRP A 124 -3.83 -1.15 -10.25
N SER A 125 -2.90 -0.65 -11.06
CA SER A 125 -1.56 -1.24 -11.14
C SER A 125 -0.90 -1.21 -9.75
N PHE A 126 -0.37 -2.35 -9.33
CA PHE A 126 0.47 -2.44 -8.14
C PHE A 126 1.86 -2.90 -8.54
N TYR A 127 2.84 -2.36 -7.82
CA TYR A 127 4.26 -2.62 -8.01
C TYR A 127 4.74 -3.55 -6.91
N VAL A 128 5.63 -4.51 -7.21
CA VAL A 128 6.34 -5.27 -6.18
C VAL A 128 7.84 -5.11 -6.41
N GLU A 129 8.57 -4.78 -5.34
CA GLU A 129 10.01 -5.01 -5.22
C GLU A 129 10.21 -6.20 -4.28
N ALA A 130 10.94 -7.21 -4.72
CA ALA A 130 11.32 -8.33 -3.88
C ALA A 130 12.80 -8.22 -3.53
N LYS A 131 13.13 -8.34 -2.24
CA LYS A 131 14.52 -8.41 -1.76
C LYS A 131 14.72 -9.58 -0.83
N GLN A 132 15.96 -10.03 -0.71
CA GLN A 132 16.34 -11.03 0.29
C GLN A 132 17.47 -10.54 1.20
N TYR A 133 17.52 -11.04 2.44
CA TYR A 133 18.64 -10.79 3.34
C TYR A 133 18.95 -11.97 4.27
N ASN A 134 20.23 -12.09 4.60
CA ASN A 134 20.76 -12.99 5.63
C ASN A 134 21.29 -12.25 6.88
N GLU A 135 21.80 -11.03 6.76
CA GLU A 135 22.38 -10.27 7.89
C GLU A 135 22.05 -8.77 7.80
N ALA A 136 22.35 -8.15 6.66
CA ALA A 136 22.23 -6.70 6.46
C ALA A 136 20.80 -6.21 6.14
N GLY A 137 19.77 -6.80 6.77
CA GLY A 137 18.37 -6.56 6.45
C GLY A 137 17.96 -5.08 6.49
N ARG A 138 18.43 -4.32 7.49
CA ARG A 138 18.16 -2.88 7.61
C ARG A 138 18.61 -2.07 6.38
N SER A 139 19.85 -2.31 5.91
CA SER A 139 20.40 -1.63 4.74
C SER A 139 19.66 -2.02 3.45
N VAL A 140 19.30 -3.30 3.32
CA VAL A 140 18.51 -3.82 2.19
C VAL A 140 17.17 -3.10 2.10
N VAL A 141 16.43 -2.97 3.19
CA VAL A 141 15.13 -2.29 3.21
C VAL A 141 15.28 -0.80 2.88
N LYS A 142 16.25 -0.08 3.49
CA LYS A 142 16.51 1.34 3.17
C LYS A 142 16.82 1.55 1.68
N LYS A 143 17.61 0.68 1.07
CA LYS A 143 17.95 0.76 -0.37
C LYS A 143 16.74 0.46 -1.25
N ALA A 144 15.95 -0.56 -0.89
CA ALA A 144 14.77 -0.94 -1.65
C ALA A 144 13.68 0.14 -1.64
N VAL A 145 13.43 0.79 -0.49
CA VAL A 145 12.49 1.94 -0.43
C VAL A 145 12.90 3.05 -1.39
N ARG A 146 14.20 3.39 -1.44
CA ARG A 146 14.72 4.37 -2.40
C ARG A 146 14.56 3.91 -3.85
N GLN A 147 14.93 2.68 -4.15
CA GLN A 147 14.76 2.10 -5.49
C GLN A 147 13.30 2.13 -5.97
N ILE A 148 12.35 1.85 -5.06
CA ILE A 148 10.91 1.97 -5.32
C ILE A 148 10.55 3.43 -5.59
N ALA A 149 10.98 4.36 -4.75
CA ALA A 149 10.70 5.79 -4.92
C ALA A 149 11.18 6.30 -6.28
N ASP A 150 12.43 6.01 -6.64
CA ASP A 150 13.06 6.40 -7.90
C ASP A 150 12.33 5.77 -9.09
N THR A 151 11.91 4.51 -8.97
CA THR A 151 11.18 3.78 -10.01
C THR A 151 9.76 4.30 -10.21
N LEU A 152 9.08 4.70 -9.14
CA LEU A 152 7.69 5.14 -9.21
C LEU A 152 7.56 6.56 -9.76
N LEU A 153 8.56 7.42 -9.58
CA LEU A 153 8.53 8.82 -9.99
C LEU A 153 8.17 9.00 -11.49
N PRO A 154 8.78 8.26 -12.45
CA PRO A 154 8.39 8.29 -13.86
C PRO A 154 7.02 7.65 -14.14
N LEU A 155 6.60 6.67 -13.32
CA LEU A 155 5.39 5.87 -13.55
C LEU A 155 4.10 6.57 -13.10
N ARG A 156 4.22 7.64 -12.29
CA ARG A 156 3.08 8.47 -11.87
C ARG A 156 2.38 9.17 -13.03
N ALA A 157 3.08 9.42 -14.14
CA ALA A 157 2.52 10.08 -15.33
C ALA A 157 1.64 9.15 -16.19
N LEU A 158 1.60 7.85 -15.89
CA LEU A 158 0.80 6.89 -16.66
C LEU A 158 -0.70 7.02 -16.34
N PRO A 159 -1.61 6.80 -17.33
CA PRO A 159 -3.06 6.91 -17.14
C PRO A 159 -3.65 6.04 -16.02
N ASN A 160 -2.98 4.91 -15.70
CA ASN A 160 -3.32 3.98 -14.62
C ASN A 160 -2.30 4.03 -13.47
N GLY A 161 -1.73 5.21 -13.20
CA GLY A 161 -0.58 5.43 -12.31
C GLY A 161 -0.59 4.58 -11.04
N ILE A 162 0.59 4.05 -10.71
CA ILE A 162 0.78 3.15 -9.57
C ILE A 162 0.53 3.94 -8.28
N ARG A 163 -0.43 3.48 -7.47
CA ARG A 163 -0.73 4.08 -6.15
C ARG A 163 -0.27 3.23 -4.98
N GLU A 164 0.12 1.99 -5.26
CA GLU A 164 0.55 1.02 -4.26
C GLU A 164 1.79 0.28 -4.76
N ALA A 165 2.79 0.20 -3.89
CA ALA A 165 3.94 -0.66 -4.05
C ALA A 165 4.05 -1.60 -2.86
N PHE A 166 4.58 -2.79 -3.08
CA PHE A 166 4.87 -3.77 -2.05
C PHE A 166 6.37 -3.97 -2.01
N LEU A 167 6.97 -3.77 -0.84
CA LEU A 167 8.35 -4.17 -0.58
C LEU A 167 8.29 -5.53 0.11
N VAL A 168 8.46 -6.61 -0.65
CA VAL A 168 8.44 -7.97 -0.13
C VAL A 168 9.86 -8.39 0.21
N VAL A 169 10.13 -8.64 1.49
CA VAL A 169 11.47 -8.92 1.98
C VAL A 169 11.52 -10.35 2.51
N PHE A 170 12.26 -11.21 1.82
CA PHE A 170 12.50 -12.58 2.24
C PHE A 170 13.67 -12.64 3.23
N ARG A 171 13.39 -13.05 4.46
CA ARG A 171 14.44 -13.36 5.44
C ARG A 171 14.93 -14.78 5.20
N VAL A 172 16.14 -14.94 4.69
CA VAL A 172 16.81 -16.25 4.57
C VAL A 172 17.66 -16.57 5.80
N GLY A 173 18.00 -15.57 6.61
CA GLY A 173 18.73 -15.74 7.86
C GLY A 173 18.85 -14.44 8.66
N GLY A 174 19.53 -14.50 9.81
CA GLY A 174 19.91 -13.34 10.62
C GLY A 174 18.75 -12.71 11.40
N PRO A 175 18.89 -11.49 11.92
CA PRO A 175 17.87 -10.90 12.80
C PRO A 175 16.55 -10.62 12.07
N ARG A 176 15.42 -10.97 12.70
CA ARG A 176 14.09 -10.65 12.16
C ARG A 176 13.87 -9.14 12.15
N LEU A 177 13.43 -8.58 11.02
CA LEU A 177 13.03 -7.18 10.94
C LEU A 177 11.62 -6.95 11.50
N VAL A 178 11.41 -5.81 12.16
CA VAL A 178 10.10 -5.23 12.44
C VAL A 178 9.99 -3.99 11.55
N LEU A 179 9.12 -4.08 10.54
CA LEU A 179 8.92 -3.05 9.53
C LEU A 179 7.71 -2.18 9.88
N PRO A 180 7.68 -0.90 9.45
CA PRO A 180 6.51 -0.06 9.64
C PRO A 180 5.33 -0.60 8.81
N PRO A 181 4.08 -0.32 9.21
CA PRO A 181 2.90 -0.85 8.54
C PRO A 181 2.71 -0.30 7.12
N GLU A 182 3.26 0.90 6.85
CA GLU A 182 3.31 1.55 5.54
C GLU A 182 4.46 2.58 5.52
N VAL A 183 4.92 2.92 4.31
CA VAL A 183 5.89 4.00 4.05
C VAL A 183 5.30 4.89 2.95
N PRO A 184 4.81 6.10 3.27
CA PRO A 184 4.32 7.04 2.27
C PRO A 184 5.50 7.71 1.55
N VAL A 185 5.54 7.62 0.21
CA VAL A 185 6.55 8.28 -0.62
C VAL A 185 5.87 8.90 -1.84
N ASP A 186 5.96 10.22 -1.99
CA ASP A 186 5.50 10.95 -3.17
C ASP A 186 4.08 10.59 -3.67
N GLY A 187 3.14 10.43 -2.73
CA GLY A 187 1.75 10.09 -3.04
C GLY A 187 1.50 8.62 -3.41
N VAL A 188 2.51 7.77 -3.30
CA VAL A 188 2.43 6.30 -3.35
C VAL A 188 2.58 5.73 -1.94
N ARG A 189 1.83 4.68 -1.63
CA ARG A 189 2.03 3.90 -0.41
C ARG A 189 2.87 2.67 -0.71
N ILE A 190 4.01 2.56 -0.04
CA ILE A 190 4.80 1.34 -0.01
C ILE A 190 4.33 0.51 1.19
N TRP A 191 4.00 -0.75 0.94
CA TRP A 191 3.60 -1.74 1.94
C TRP A 191 4.76 -2.72 2.19
N PRO A 192 5.56 -2.54 3.25
CA PRO A 192 6.60 -3.50 3.58
C PRO A 192 5.99 -4.81 4.11
N VAL A 193 6.43 -5.94 3.57
CA VAL A 193 5.98 -7.27 3.97
C VAL A 193 7.20 -8.15 4.18
N LEU A 194 7.37 -8.64 5.41
CA LEU A 194 8.41 -9.62 5.72
C LEU A 194 7.87 -11.03 5.47
N VAL A 195 8.58 -11.80 4.64
CA VAL A 195 8.36 -13.24 4.44
C VAL A 195 9.51 -13.98 5.10
N ASP A 196 9.26 -14.57 6.27
CA ASP A 196 10.28 -15.29 7.02
C ASP A 196 10.43 -16.72 6.51
N ILE A 197 11.54 -17.00 5.85
CA ILE A 197 11.92 -18.34 5.37
C ILE A 197 13.16 -18.88 6.09
N ALA A 198 13.67 -18.20 7.11
CA ALA A 198 14.85 -18.67 7.82
C ALA A 198 14.56 -20.00 8.54
N PRO A 199 15.59 -20.85 8.74
CA PRO A 199 15.43 -22.12 9.42
C PRO A 199 14.80 -21.98 10.81
N SER A 200 14.06 -23.00 11.26
CA SER A 200 13.42 -23.02 12.59
C SER A 200 14.38 -22.71 13.74
N SER A 201 15.65 -23.11 13.60
CA SER A 201 16.73 -22.85 14.56
C SER A 201 17.00 -21.36 14.78
N GLU A 202 16.56 -20.50 13.84
CA GLU A 202 16.69 -19.05 13.91
C GLU A 202 15.35 -18.32 14.12
N ALA A 203 14.21 -19.04 14.21
CA ALA A 203 12.88 -18.44 14.13
C ALA A 203 12.08 -18.42 15.46
N ASN A 204 12.39 -19.29 16.42
CA ASN A 204 11.71 -19.38 17.74
C ASN A 204 12.74 -19.44 18.89
N SER A 205 12.31 -19.59 20.17
CA SER A 205 13.02 -19.69 21.49
C SER A 205 14.55 -19.79 21.57
N HIS A 206 15.21 -20.25 20.52
CA HIS A 206 16.63 -20.13 20.18
C HIS A 206 16.96 -18.93 19.26
N GLN A 207 16.13 -17.88 19.22
CA GLN A 207 16.34 -16.69 18.38
C GLN A 207 17.62 -16.01 18.86
N LYS A 208 18.75 -16.36 18.25
CA LYS A 208 20.09 -15.83 18.63
C LYS A 208 20.17 -14.31 18.50
N HIS A 209 19.26 -13.72 17.73
CA HIS A 209 19.30 -12.32 17.36
C HIS A 209 18.04 -11.60 17.78
N THR A 210 18.21 -10.51 18.52
CA THR A 210 17.15 -9.55 18.85
C THR A 210 16.54 -9.00 17.56
N PRO A 211 15.19 -8.96 17.44
CA PRO A 211 14.55 -8.33 16.30
C PRO A 211 15.02 -6.88 16.09
N ILE A 212 15.29 -6.51 14.85
CA ILE A 212 15.72 -5.16 14.48
C ILE A 212 14.49 -4.36 14.08
N VAL A 213 14.20 -3.29 14.82
CA VAL A 213 13.18 -2.33 14.44
C VAL A 213 13.77 -1.39 13.39
N VAL A 214 13.06 -1.27 12.27
CA VAL A 214 13.31 -0.28 11.22
C VAL A 214 12.15 0.70 11.28
N SER A 215 12.43 1.95 11.65
CA SER A 215 11.39 2.96 11.87
C SER A 215 10.96 3.61 10.54
N LEU A 216 9.82 4.31 10.54
CA LEU A 216 9.40 5.05 9.36
C LEU A 216 10.37 6.22 9.09
N GLU A 217 10.79 6.91 10.15
CA GLU A 217 11.73 8.02 10.13
C GLU A 217 13.05 7.61 9.49
N GLU A 218 13.55 6.41 9.84
CA GLU A 218 14.78 5.86 9.26
C GLU A 218 14.68 5.60 7.75
N LEU A 219 13.49 5.20 7.26
CA LEU A 219 13.26 4.91 5.85
C LEU A 219 13.04 6.18 5.01
N LEU A 220 12.54 7.25 5.63
CA LEU A 220 12.31 8.54 4.98
C LEU A 220 13.50 9.50 5.09
N ALA A 221 14.44 9.24 5.99
CA ALA A 221 15.65 10.04 6.12
C ALA A 221 16.42 10.03 4.79
N HIS A 222 16.61 11.22 4.21
CA HIS A 222 17.62 11.41 3.19
C HIS A 222 18.98 11.27 3.89
N ASP A 223 19.85 10.40 3.37
CA ASP A 223 21.22 10.35 3.87
C ASP A 223 21.82 11.74 3.60
N GLU A 224 21.98 12.58 4.64
CA GLU A 224 22.73 13.84 4.56
C GLU A 224 24.15 13.46 4.11
N GLN A 225 24.47 13.75 2.84
CA GLN A 225 25.83 13.69 2.30
C GLN A 225 26.52 15.03 2.48
#